data_AF-A0A6P8DF78-F1
#
_entry.id   AF-A0A6P8DF78-F1
#
_cell.length_a   1.000
_cell.length_b   1.000
_cell.length_c   1.000
_cell.angle_alpha   90.00
_cell.angle_beta   90.00
_cell.angle_gamma   90.00
#
_symmetry.space_group_name_H-M   'P 1'
#
loop_
_entity.id
_entity.type
_entity.pdbx_description
1 polymer ?
#
loop_
_entity_poly.entity_id
_entity_poly.type
_entity_poly.pdbx_seq_one_letter_code
_entity_poly.pdbx_strand_id
1 'polypeptide(L)'
;MQGYGDAGGELAQLQSTMHAIEAACSSIQMHINPAAAEAAILALSQSPQPYKACQFILENSQVANARFQAAGAIRDAAIREWSFLSAEDRRNLVNFCICFALQHANSPEGYVQAKVSSVAAQLIKRGWLDFSTGEKEPFFYQINQAILGTHGLDVQFIGISILESLVSEFSPSTSSAMGLPREFHEQCRRSLELDYLKVFYCWARGAALSVTSKILDSDLAAPEVKVCTAAMRLMLQILTWEFQYNRKGTKSINHFSAGVRHDNALTNRTDCILVQPGLAWHDVLISSGDTVWLSNLYAALRQKFSPQSSWIDSPIAVSARKLLVQFCSVTGTIFPSDSGQSQEQYLVRLLSGIILWVEPSDAISKEIESGKSGSEMLDGCRALLAMATVTTPAAFDRLLKSIRPYGTLTLLSTLMGEVIKVLISQNSEEETWSWEARDILLDTWTALLMHSLQPLHITGGGISLPPEGAVAAANLFALIVDSELKAASASAYNDDSDSDYIHASISAMDERLSSYALIARAAIDVTVPLLTRLFTERVSRLHQGHC
;
A
#
# COMPACT_ATOMS: atom_id res chain seq x y z
N MET A 1 48.61 -40.06 9.32
CA MET A 1 47.23 -40.50 9.64
C MET A 1 46.71 -39.79 10.88
N GLN A 2 46.45 -38.48 10.78
CA GLN A 2 45.81 -37.66 11.82
C GLN A 2 44.93 -36.67 11.05
N GLY A 3 43.61 -36.77 11.21
CA GLY A 3 42.65 -35.96 10.46
C GLY A 3 41.23 -36.55 10.37
N TYR A 4 41.05 -37.84 10.65
CA TYR A 4 39.74 -38.49 10.53
C TYR A 4 38.91 -38.56 11.83
N GLY A 5 39.49 -38.22 12.99
CA GLY A 5 38.80 -38.35 14.30
C GLY A 5 37.94 -37.14 14.70
N ASP A 6 38.26 -35.94 14.21
CA ASP A 6 37.64 -34.69 14.68
C ASP A 6 36.31 -34.39 13.95
N ALA A 7 36.24 -34.71 12.64
CA ALA A 7 35.05 -34.53 11.82
C ALA A 7 33.85 -35.40 12.26
N GLY A 8 34.11 -36.58 12.85
CA GLY A 8 33.07 -37.48 13.35
C GLY A 8 32.40 -36.95 14.63
N GLY A 9 33.16 -36.24 15.48
CA GLY A 9 32.63 -35.63 16.70
C GLY A 9 31.78 -34.38 16.40
N GLU A 10 32.23 -33.53 15.48
CA GLU A 10 31.48 -32.33 15.05
C GLU A 10 30.13 -32.72 14.42
N LEU A 11 30.11 -33.72 13.54
CA LEU A 11 28.86 -34.18 12.92
C LEU A 11 27.86 -34.74 13.95
N ALA A 12 28.33 -35.53 14.92
CA ALA A 12 27.48 -36.06 15.98
C ALA A 12 26.87 -34.94 16.85
N GLN A 13 27.63 -33.88 17.10
CA GLN A 13 27.14 -32.71 17.81
C GLN A 13 26.06 -31.97 17.01
N LEU A 14 26.29 -31.73 15.72
CA LEU A 14 25.31 -31.07 14.84
C LEU A 14 23.98 -31.86 14.77
N GLN A 15 24.07 -33.19 14.65
CA GLN A 15 22.89 -34.07 14.67
C GLN A 15 22.16 -34.02 16.01
N SER A 16 22.90 -34.01 17.13
CA SER A 16 22.31 -33.89 18.47
C SER A 16 21.58 -32.56 18.65
N THR A 17 22.17 -31.45 18.22
CA THR A 17 21.52 -30.13 18.26
C THR A 17 20.27 -30.11 17.39
N MET A 18 20.32 -30.63 16.17
CA MET A 18 19.16 -30.73 15.29
C MET A 18 18.00 -31.49 15.95
N HIS A 19 18.26 -32.69 16.46
CA HIS A 19 17.23 -33.50 17.12
C HIS A 19 16.64 -32.83 18.37
N ALA A 20 17.46 -32.11 19.15
CA ALA A 20 16.97 -31.35 20.30
C ALA A 20 15.98 -30.25 19.89
N ILE A 21 16.27 -29.55 18.79
CA ILE A 21 15.41 -28.48 18.28
C ILE A 21 14.16 -29.02 17.60
N GLU A 22 14.26 -30.14 16.87
CA GLU A 22 13.11 -30.87 16.34
C GLU A 22 12.16 -31.30 17.46
N ALA A 23 12.70 -31.91 18.51
CA ALA A 23 11.94 -32.33 19.68
C ALA A 23 11.28 -31.13 20.38
N ALA A 24 12.00 -30.02 20.56
CA ALA A 24 11.43 -28.80 21.14
C ALA A 24 10.26 -28.24 20.29
N CYS A 25 10.42 -28.19 18.96
CA CYS A 25 9.35 -27.74 18.07
C CYS A 25 8.12 -28.65 18.15
N SER A 26 8.30 -29.97 18.18
CA SER A 26 7.20 -30.92 18.36
C SER A 26 6.53 -30.79 19.73
N SER A 27 7.30 -30.55 20.80
CA SER A 27 6.78 -30.30 22.14
C SER A 27 5.88 -29.06 22.22
N ILE A 28 6.26 -27.95 21.57
CA ILE A 28 5.41 -26.75 21.49
C ILE A 28 4.10 -27.07 20.75
N GLN A 29 4.19 -27.74 19.59
CA GLN A 29 3.01 -28.07 18.78
C GLN A 29 2.04 -29.01 19.52
N MET A 30 2.57 -29.91 20.36
CA MET A 30 1.77 -30.84 21.17
C MET A 30 1.36 -30.24 22.53
N HIS A 31 1.75 -29.00 22.84
CA HIS A 31 1.57 -28.36 24.15
C HIS A 31 2.15 -29.16 25.33
N ILE A 32 3.23 -29.90 25.09
CA ILE A 32 3.92 -30.72 26.10
C ILE A 32 5.14 -29.94 26.59
N ASN A 33 5.07 -29.43 27.83
CA ASN A 33 6.13 -28.65 28.49
C ASN A 33 6.68 -27.50 27.60
N PRO A 34 5.83 -26.55 27.17
CA PRO A 34 6.20 -25.49 26.25
C PRO A 34 7.35 -24.62 26.77
N ALA A 35 7.41 -24.37 28.09
CA ALA A 35 8.48 -23.57 28.69
C ALA A 35 9.88 -24.18 28.49
N ALA A 36 10.02 -25.50 28.64
CA ALA A 36 11.30 -26.17 28.42
C ALA A 36 11.70 -26.17 26.93
N ALA A 37 10.73 -26.33 26.04
CA ALA A 37 10.95 -26.29 24.61
C ALA A 37 11.34 -24.89 24.11
N GLU A 38 10.68 -23.85 24.61
CA GLU A 38 11.04 -22.45 24.35
C GLU A 38 12.45 -22.14 24.85
N ALA A 39 12.81 -22.61 26.05
CA ALA A 39 14.16 -22.46 26.59
C ALA A 39 15.22 -23.14 25.71
N ALA A 40 14.92 -24.32 25.14
CA ALA A 40 15.84 -25.01 24.23
C ALA A 40 16.04 -24.25 22.91
N ILE A 41 14.97 -23.72 22.32
CA ILE A 41 15.04 -22.89 21.10
C ILE A 41 15.79 -21.59 21.39
N LEU A 42 15.52 -20.94 22.53
CA LEU A 42 16.21 -19.74 22.94
C LEU A 42 17.70 -20.00 23.17
N ALA A 43 18.06 -21.13 23.77
CA ALA A 43 19.45 -21.52 23.99
C ALA A 43 20.24 -21.64 22.66
N LEU A 44 19.62 -22.14 21.59
CA LEU A 44 20.26 -22.13 20.26
C LEU A 44 20.60 -20.70 19.82
N SER A 45 19.65 -19.78 19.91
CA SER A 45 19.85 -18.38 19.49
C SER A 45 20.89 -17.62 20.32
N GLN A 46 21.04 -17.99 21.61
CA GLN A 46 21.96 -17.38 22.56
C GLN A 46 23.35 -18.04 22.57
N SER A 47 23.48 -19.23 21.99
CA SER A 47 24.76 -19.93 21.92
C SER A 47 25.76 -19.13 21.07
N PRO A 48 27.07 -19.21 21.40
CA PRO A 48 28.10 -18.50 20.65
C PRO A 48 28.30 -19.17 19.28
N GLN A 49 28.29 -18.37 18.22
CA GLN A 49 28.50 -18.83 16.83
C GLN A 49 27.62 -20.04 16.41
N PRO A 50 26.28 -19.95 16.49
CA PRO A 50 25.38 -21.07 16.17
C PRO A 50 25.27 -21.38 14.67
N TYR A 51 25.99 -20.65 13.83
CA TYR A 51 25.79 -20.60 12.37
C TYR A 51 25.89 -21.97 11.72
N LYS A 52 26.94 -22.76 12.02
CA LYS A 52 27.11 -24.11 11.47
C LYS A 52 25.94 -25.04 11.85
N ALA A 53 25.53 -25.01 13.11
CA ALA A 53 24.40 -25.80 13.60
C ALA A 53 23.09 -25.38 12.92
N CYS A 54 22.84 -24.09 12.76
CA CYS A 54 21.64 -23.58 12.12
C CYS A 54 21.61 -23.89 10.61
N GLN A 55 22.75 -23.77 9.92
CA GLN A 55 22.90 -24.16 8.51
C GLN A 55 22.62 -25.66 8.34
N PHE A 56 23.19 -26.49 9.22
CA PHE A 56 22.94 -27.93 9.22
C PHE A 56 21.46 -28.27 9.43
N ILE A 57 20.78 -27.62 10.38
CA ILE A 57 19.34 -27.80 10.62
C ILE A 57 18.53 -27.41 9.38
N LEU A 58 18.85 -26.27 8.75
CA LEU A 58 18.16 -25.79 7.55
C LEU A 58 18.25 -26.79 6.39
N GLU A 59 19.42 -27.38 6.17
CA GLU A 59 19.68 -28.30 5.07
C GLU A 59 19.18 -29.74 5.31
N ASN A 60 19.12 -30.19 6.57
CA ASN A 60 18.92 -31.62 6.88
C ASN A 60 17.60 -31.92 7.63
N SER A 61 17.07 -30.97 8.40
CA SER A 61 15.88 -31.23 9.22
C SER A 61 14.63 -31.42 8.37
N GLN A 62 13.88 -32.48 8.67
CA GLN A 62 12.58 -32.73 8.06
C GLN A 62 11.46 -31.94 8.75
N VAL A 63 11.73 -31.28 9.88
CA VAL A 63 10.77 -30.49 10.64
C VAL A 63 10.84 -29.03 10.21
N ALA A 64 9.81 -28.55 9.51
CA ALA A 64 9.77 -27.19 8.99
C ALA A 64 9.85 -26.11 10.08
N ASN A 65 9.27 -26.36 11.26
CA ASN A 65 9.41 -25.48 12.42
C ASN A 65 10.86 -25.38 12.91
N ALA A 66 11.62 -26.48 12.92
CA ALA A 66 13.04 -26.45 13.30
C ALA A 66 13.86 -25.63 12.31
N ARG A 67 13.61 -25.79 11.00
CA ARG A 67 14.18 -24.97 9.93
C ARG A 67 13.87 -23.47 10.13
N PHE A 68 12.61 -23.14 10.45
CA PHE A 68 12.19 -21.77 10.75
C PHE A 68 12.92 -21.17 11.97
N GLN A 69 13.03 -21.94 13.06
CA GLN A 69 13.73 -21.49 14.27
C GLN A 69 15.24 -21.32 14.03
N ALA A 70 15.86 -22.22 13.27
CA ALA A 70 17.26 -22.11 12.89
C ALA A 70 17.55 -20.84 12.07
N ALA A 71 16.67 -20.49 11.11
CA ALA A 71 16.79 -19.22 10.39
C ALA A 71 16.68 -18.00 11.33
N GLY A 72 15.75 -18.04 12.29
CA GLY A 72 15.63 -17.01 13.34
C GLY A 72 16.89 -16.89 14.21
N ALA A 73 17.47 -18.03 14.61
CA ALA A 73 18.69 -18.07 15.40
C ALA A 73 19.91 -17.49 14.65
N ILE A 74 20.02 -17.72 13.34
CA ILE A 74 21.06 -17.08 12.49
C ILE A 74 20.96 -15.56 12.60
N ARG A 75 19.75 -15.00 12.44
CA ARG A 75 19.52 -13.55 12.56
C ARG A 75 19.91 -13.03 13.94
N ASP A 76 19.41 -13.66 15.00
CA ASP A 76 19.60 -13.17 16.37
C ASP A 76 21.07 -13.21 16.79
N ALA A 77 21.78 -14.28 16.42
CA ALA A 77 23.21 -14.39 16.64
C ALA A 77 23.99 -13.38 15.79
N ALA A 78 23.65 -13.24 14.50
CA ALA A 78 24.36 -12.32 13.61
C ALA A 78 24.21 -10.85 14.03
N ILE A 79 23.03 -10.42 14.49
CA ILE A 79 22.83 -9.05 14.99
C ILE A 79 23.69 -8.80 16.23
N ARG A 80 23.72 -9.75 17.16
CA ARG A 80 24.49 -9.68 18.42
C ARG A 80 25.99 -9.70 18.18
N GLU A 81 26.47 -10.57 17.28
CA GLU A 81 27.88 -10.89 17.12
C GLU A 81 28.52 -10.23 15.91
N TRP A 82 27.78 -9.40 15.15
CA TRP A 82 28.19 -8.87 13.86
C TRP A 82 29.62 -8.31 13.85
N SER A 83 29.96 -7.49 14.86
CA SER A 83 31.27 -6.84 15.00
C SER A 83 32.44 -7.82 15.16
N PHE A 84 32.16 -9.02 15.66
CA PHE A 84 33.16 -10.08 15.88
C PHE A 84 33.30 -11.02 14.68
N LEU A 85 32.33 -11.02 13.75
CA LEU A 85 32.41 -11.81 12.52
C LEU A 85 33.43 -11.21 11.57
N SER A 86 34.19 -12.07 10.87
CA SER A 86 35.04 -11.63 9.77
C SER A 86 34.21 -11.12 8.60
N ALA A 87 34.81 -10.32 7.72
CA ALA A 87 34.14 -9.84 6.51
C ALA A 87 33.67 -11.02 5.62
N GLU A 88 34.46 -12.11 5.59
CA GLU A 88 34.10 -13.31 4.85
C GLU A 88 32.90 -14.05 5.47
N ASP A 89 32.88 -14.22 6.78
CA ASP A 89 31.75 -14.87 7.47
C ASP A 89 30.45 -14.09 7.26
N ARG A 90 30.50 -12.75 7.35
CA ARG A 90 29.34 -11.88 7.09
C ARG A 90 28.78 -12.10 5.67
N ARG A 91 29.66 -12.14 4.65
CA ARG A 91 29.25 -12.39 3.26
C ARG A 91 28.72 -13.81 3.08
N ASN A 92 29.36 -14.80 3.69
CA ASN A 92 28.97 -16.20 3.60
C ASN A 92 27.59 -16.46 4.22
N LEU A 93 27.26 -15.79 5.34
CA LEU A 93 25.93 -15.88 5.94
C LEU A 93 24.84 -15.29 5.02
N VAL A 94 25.09 -14.12 4.43
CA VAL A 94 24.16 -13.52 3.46
C VAL A 94 23.95 -14.44 2.27
N ASN A 95 25.06 -14.90 1.65
CA ASN A 95 25.04 -15.80 0.51
C ASN A 95 24.31 -17.10 0.83
N PHE A 96 24.57 -17.69 2.00
CA PHE A 96 23.91 -18.91 2.42
C PHE A 96 22.39 -18.75 2.45
N CYS A 97 21.87 -17.67 3.07
CA CYS A 97 20.43 -17.45 3.14
C CYS A 97 19.80 -17.23 1.75
N ILE A 98 20.45 -16.47 0.87
CA ILE A 98 19.96 -16.27 -0.50
C ILE A 98 19.96 -17.60 -1.28
N CYS A 99 21.09 -18.32 -1.29
CA CYS A 99 21.22 -19.62 -1.96
C CYS A 99 20.19 -20.62 -1.45
N PHE A 100 20.04 -20.75 -0.13
CA PHE A 100 19.08 -21.67 0.47
C PHE A 100 17.66 -21.38 -0.01
N ALA A 101 17.26 -20.11 0.02
CA ALA A 101 15.92 -19.70 -0.39
C ALA A 101 15.65 -20.04 -1.86
N LEU A 102 16.61 -19.75 -2.74
CA LEU A 102 16.50 -20.02 -4.17
C LEU A 102 16.53 -21.51 -4.51
N GLN A 103 17.38 -22.30 -3.86
CA GLN A 103 17.50 -23.74 -4.09
C GLN A 103 16.25 -24.52 -3.65
N HIS A 104 15.56 -24.02 -2.62
CA HIS A 104 14.36 -24.65 -2.07
C HIS A 104 13.07 -23.90 -2.45
N ALA A 105 13.08 -23.19 -3.58
CA ALA A 105 11.95 -22.34 -3.99
C ALA A 105 10.64 -23.11 -4.22
N ASN A 106 10.73 -24.40 -4.56
CA ASN A 106 9.59 -25.30 -4.77
C ASN A 106 9.10 -25.98 -3.49
N SER A 107 9.68 -25.67 -2.32
CA SER A 107 9.24 -26.23 -1.04
C SER A 107 7.79 -25.84 -0.73
N PRO A 108 6.96 -26.78 -0.25
CA PRO A 108 5.58 -26.47 0.16
C PRO A 108 5.53 -25.59 1.42
N GLU A 109 6.63 -25.49 2.18
CA GLU A 109 6.71 -24.72 3.41
C GLU A 109 7.10 -23.26 3.16
N GLY A 110 6.22 -22.53 2.44
CA GLY A 110 6.46 -21.15 2.03
C GLY A 110 6.80 -20.18 3.17
N TYR A 111 6.34 -20.44 4.41
CA TYR A 111 6.67 -19.62 5.57
C TYR A 111 8.15 -19.74 5.99
N VAL A 112 8.80 -20.88 5.75
CA VAL A 112 10.25 -21.06 5.96
C VAL A 112 11.02 -20.24 4.93
N GLN A 113 10.61 -20.30 3.66
CA GLN A 113 11.20 -19.50 2.59
C GLN A 113 11.08 -17.99 2.85
N ALA A 114 9.89 -17.54 3.28
CA ALA A 114 9.67 -16.16 3.68
C ALA A 114 10.56 -15.76 4.86
N LYS A 115 10.72 -16.63 5.86
CA LYS A 115 11.61 -16.38 7.00
C LYS A 115 13.06 -16.25 6.57
N VAL A 116 13.58 -17.18 5.76
CA VAL A 116 14.98 -17.13 5.29
C VAL A 116 15.21 -15.90 4.40
N SER A 117 14.24 -15.54 3.54
CA SER A 117 14.31 -14.32 2.72
C SER A 117 14.36 -13.05 3.58
N SER A 118 13.57 -12.98 4.65
CA SER A 118 13.60 -11.89 5.63
C SER A 118 14.93 -11.83 6.38
N VAL A 119 15.50 -12.98 6.76
CA VAL A 119 16.82 -13.06 7.40
C VAL A 119 17.90 -12.57 6.43
N ALA A 120 17.87 -12.98 5.16
CA ALA A 120 18.80 -12.47 4.15
C ALA A 120 18.75 -10.94 4.04
N ALA A 121 17.54 -10.37 3.96
CA ALA A 121 17.33 -8.91 3.94
C ALA A 121 17.91 -8.22 5.18
N GLN A 122 17.70 -8.81 6.36
CA GLN A 122 18.22 -8.29 7.64
C GLN A 122 19.74 -8.32 7.70
N LEU A 123 20.37 -9.40 7.23
CA LEU A 123 21.82 -9.50 7.19
C LEU A 123 22.43 -8.53 6.17
N ILE A 124 21.80 -8.35 5.00
CA ILE A 124 22.20 -7.34 4.00
C ILE A 124 22.13 -5.94 4.61
N LYS A 125 21.02 -5.58 5.26
CA LYS A 125 20.89 -4.27 5.92
C LYS A 125 21.89 -4.10 7.05
N ARG A 126 22.08 -5.13 7.89
CA ARG A 126 23.00 -5.09 9.03
C ARG A 126 24.44 -4.83 8.58
N GLY A 127 24.83 -5.39 7.44
CA GLY A 127 26.13 -5.15 6.82
C GLY A 127 26.18 -4.01 5.81
N TRP A 128 25.11 -3.24 5.62
CA TRP A 128 24.97 -2.33 4.49
C TRP A 128 26.11 -1.32 4.36
N LEU A 129 26.52 -0.74 5.49
CA LEU A 129 27.62 0.23 5.54
C LEU A 129 29.01 -0.42 5.65
N ASP A 130 29.07 -1.71 5.99
CA ASP A 130 30.32 -2.48 6.10
C ASP A 130 30.74 -3.05 4.74
N PHE A 131 29.78 -3.43 3.91
CA PHE A 131 30.04 -3.98 2.59
C PHE A 131 30.40 -2.87 1.60
N SER A 132 31.47 -3.05 0.84
CA SER A 132 31.76 -2.24 -0.34
C SER A 132 30.76 -2.52 -1.47
N THR A 133 30.71 -1.66 -2.48
CA THR A 133 29.82 -1.85 -3.65
C THR A 133 30.10 -3.18 -4.35
N GLY A 134 31.39 -3.54 -4.51
CA GLY A 134 31.79 -4.81 -5.13
C GLY A 134 31.43 -6.05 -4.31
N GLU A 135 31.24 -5.91 -2.99
CA GLU A 135 30.77 -7.03 -2.15
C GLU A 135 29.25 -7.18 -2.19
N LYS A 136 28.51 -6.10 -2.46
CA LYS A 136 27.04 -6.16 -2.63
C LYS A 136 26.63 -6.72 -4.00
N GLU A 137 27.46 -6.48 -5.03
CA GLU A 137 27.16 -6.85 -6.41
C GLU A 137 26.85 -8.35 -6.61
N PRO A 138 27.59 -9.31 -6.03
CA PRO A 138 27.26 -10.73 -6.15
C PRO A 138 25.88 -11.10 -5.59
N PHE A 139 25.49 -10.50 -4.45
CA PHE A 139 24.16 -10.74 -3.85
C PHE A 139 23.06 -10.32 -4.81
N PHE A 140 23.19 -9.12 -5.36
CA PHE A 140 22.23 -8.53 -6.28
C PHE A 140 22.21 -9.20 -7.64
N TYR A 141 23.37 -9.64 -8.14
CA TYR A 141 23.46 -10.43 -9.36
C TYR A 141 22.66 -11.73 -9.22
N GLN A 142 22.85 -12.48 -8.13
CA GLN A 142 22.13 -13.72 -7.90
C GLN A 142 20.61 -13.51 -7.80
N ILE A 143 20.17 -12.49 -7.05
CA ILE A 143 18.75 -12.13 -6.93
C ILE A 143 18.18 -11.75 -8.30
N ASN A 144 18.90 -10.94 -9.09
CA ASN A 144 18.46 -10.56 -10.42
C ASN A 144 18.36 -11.76 -11.38
N GLN A 145 19.34 -12.67 -11.37
CA GLN A 145 19.27 -13.90 -12.18
C GLN A 145 18.03 -14.74 -11.83
N ALA A 146 17.65 -14.82 -10.55
CA ALA A 146 16.41 -15.46 -10.14
C ALA A 146 15.18 -14.73 -10.72
N ILE A 147 15.11 -13.40 -10.59
CA ILE A 147 13.99 -12.57 -11.06
C ILE A 147 13.81 -12.61 -12.59
N LEU A 148 14.89 -12.81 -13.35
CA LEU A 148 14.82 -13.01 -14.80
C LEU A 148 14.08 -14.32 -15.19
N GLY A 149 13.89 -15.24 -14.25
CA GLY A 149 13.07 -16.44 -14.43
C GLY A 149 13.73 -17.56 -15.23
N THR A 150 15.04 -17.49 -15.48
CA THR A 150 15.82 -18.51 -16.21
C THR A 150 15.81 -19.89 -15.52
N HIS A 151 15.56 -19.91 -14.20
CA HIS A 151 15.55 -21.11 -13.36
C HIS A 151 14.15 -21.57 -12.94
N GLY A 152 13.10 -21.09 -13.63
CA GLY A 152 11.71 -21.47 -13.37
C GLY A 152 10.93 -20.46 -12.50
N LEU A 153 9.60 -20.61 -12.50
CA LEU A 153 8.67 -19.63 -11.91
C LEU A 153 8.75 -19.57 -10.38
N ASP A 154 9.01 -20.68 -9.70
CA ASP A 154 9.16 -20.68 -8.24
C ASP A 154 10.40 -19.90 -7.80
N VAL A 155 11.53 -20.13 -8.48
CA VAL A 155 12.77 -19.37 -8.24
C VAL A 155 12.59 -17.89 -8.56
N GLN A 156 11.86 -17.59 -9.64
CA GLN A 156 11.48 -16.22 -10.00
C GLN A 156 10.68 -15.55 -8.89
N PHE A 157 9.66 -16.22 -8.37
CA PHE A 157 8.85 -15.75 -7.27
C PHE A 157 9.68 -15.50 -6.01
N ILE A 158 10.55 -16.44 -5.62
CA ILE A 158 11.41 -16.26 -4.43
C ILE A 158 12.39 -15.11 -4.62
N GLY A 159 12.96 -14.94 -5.82
CA GLY A 159 13.81 -13.77 -6.13
C GLY A 159 13.09 -12.44 -5.88
N ILE A 160 11.82 -12.34 -6.31
CA ILE A 160 10.97 -11.18 -6.03
C ILE A 160 10.70 -11.04 -4.52
N SER A 161 10.39 -12.13 -3.81
CA SER A 161 10.11 -12.12 -2.37
C SER A 161 11.32 -11.70 -1.51
N ILE A 162 12.53 -12.08 -1.91
CA ILE A 162 13.77 -11.61 -1.27
C ILE A 162 13.88 -10.09 -1.44
N LEU A 163 13.60 -9.57 -2.64
CA LEU A 163 13.67 -8.14 -2.91
C LEU A 163 12.57 -7.34 -2.18
N GLU A 164 11.35 -7.88 -2.09
CA GLU A 164 10.25 -7.36 -1.26
C GLU A 164 10.64 -7.31 0.22
N SER A 165 11.25 -8.37 0.73
CA SER A 165 11.78 -8.42 2.11
C SER A 165 12.86 -7.37 2.32
N LEU A 166 13.74 -7.14 1.34
CA LEU A 166 14.79 -6.15 1.40
C LEU A 166 14.24 -4.72 1.42
N VAL A 167 13.32 -4.37 0.52
CA VAL A 167 12.67 -3.05 0.52
C VAL A 167 11.92 -2.82 1.83
N SER A 168 11.20 -3.83 2.33
CA SER A 168 10.52 -3.77 3.62
C SER A 168 11.48 -3.49 4.77
N GLU A 169 12.60 -4.21 4.82
CA GLU A 169 13.56 -4.09 5.90
C GLU A 169 14.23 -2.71 5.94
N PHE A 170 14.37 -2.02 4.80
CA PHE A 170 14.94 -0.68 4.73
C PHE A 170 13.94 0.45 4.99
N SER A 171 12.64 0.20 4.85
CA SER A 171 11.59 1.17 5.20
C SER A 171 11.52 1.40 6.72
N PRO A 172 11.37 2.64 7.21
CA PRO A 172 11.31 2.89 8.65
C PRO A 172 10.10 2.26 9.36
N SER A 173 8.95 2.16 8.69
CA SER A 173 7.73 1.62 9.29
C SER A 173 7.81 0.12 9.56
N THR A 174 8.70 -0.58 8.86
CA THR A 174 8.82 -2.04 8.85
C THR A 174 10.23 -2.54 9.17
N SER A 175 11.18 -1.63 9.45
CA SER A 175 12.55 -1.96 9.82
C SER A 175 12.58 -2.77 11.12
N SER A 176 13.36 -3.84 11.14
CA SER A 176 13.63 -4.58 12.37
C SER A 176 14.45 -3.74 13.37
N ALA A 177 14.26 -4.03 14.65
CA ALA A 177 15.06 -3.47 15.73
C ALA A 177 16.42 -4.18 15.76
N MET A 178 17.43 -3.57 15.14
CA MET A 178 18.80 -4.10 15.09
C MET A 178 19.68 -3.66 16.25
N GLY A 179 19.15 -2.87 17.20
CA GLY A 179 19.93 -2.27 18.28
C GLY A 179 20.95 -1.22 17.79
N LEU A 180 20.75 -0.67 16.59
CA LEU A 180 21.64 0.31 15.97
C LEU A 180 21.06 1.74 16.06
N PRO A 181 21.92 2.78 16.01
CA PRO A 181 21.47 4.17 16.05
C PRO A 181 20.56 4.53 14.88
N ARG A 182 19.67 5.50 15.07
CA ARG A 182 18.75 5.98 14.03
C ARG A 182 19.48 6.45 12.78
N GLU A 183 20.64 7.06 12.95
CA GLU A 183 21.49 7.57 11.88
C GLU A 183 21.92 6.45 10.91
N PHE A 184 22.18 5.25 11.44
CA PHE A 184 22.47 4.07 10.62
C PHE A 184 21.27 3.74 9.70
N HIS A 185 20.07 3.66 10.28
CA HIS A 185 18.86 3.33 9.52
C HIS A 185 18.56 4.39 8.45
N GLU A 186 18.76 5.68 8.75
CA GLU A 186 18.54 6.76 7.78
C GLU A 186 19.58 6.76 6.65
N GLN A 187 20.84 6.43 6.94
CA GLN A 187 21.88 6.27 5.92
C GLN A 187 21.58 5.09 4.98
N CYS A 188 21.18 3.94 5.55
CA CYS A 188 20.75 2.78 4.78
C CYS A 188 19.55 3.12 3.88
N ARG A 189 18.51 3.76 4.43
CA ARG A 189 17.32 4.22 3.70
C ARG A 189 17.71 5.11 2.51
N ARG A 190 18.53 6.12 2.76
CA ARG A 190 18.94 7.10 1.74
C ARG A 190 19.78 6.47 0.63
N SER A 191 20.73 5.60 0.96
CA SER A 191 21.53 4.89 -0.03
C SER A 191 20.68 3.94 -0.86
N LEU A 192 19.75 3.18 -0.25
CA LEU A 192 18.84 2.33 -1.01
C LEU A 192 18.00 3.14 -2.00
N GLU A 193 17.43 4.26 -1.54
CA GLU A 193 16.58 5.14 -2.36
C GLU A 193 17.31 5.68 -3.59
N LEU A 194 18.53 6.18 -3.39
CA LEU A 194 19.31 6.81 -4.45
C LEU A 194 19.93 5.80 -5.42
N ASP A 195 20.47 4.70 -4.88
CA ASP A 195 21.37 3.83 -5.64
C ASP A 195 20.67 2.58 -6.21
N TYR A 196 19.57 2.12 -5.58
CA TYR A 196 19.02 0.77 -5.87
C TYR A 196 17.51 0.71 -6.14
N LEU A 197 16.65 1.55 -5.54
CA LEU A 197 15.20 1.43 -5.68
C LEU A 197 14.72 1.46 -7.14
N LYS A 198 15.30 2.35 -7.97
CA LYS A 198 14.97 2.43 -9.41
C LYS A 198 15.30 1.12 -10.13
N VAL A 199 16.45 0.53 -9.81
CA VAL A 199 16.90 -0.75 -10.41
C VAL A 199 15.97 -1.89 -10.00
N PHE A 200 15.59 -1.95 -8.71
CA PHE A 200 14.68 -2.97 -8.19
C PHE A 200 13.29 -2.87 -8.81
N TYR A 201 12.78 -1.65 -9.01
CA TYR A 201 11.54 -1.42 -9.73
C TYR A 201 11.63 -1.98 -11.17
N CYS A 202 12.73 -1.72 -11.87
CA CYS A 202 12.93 -2.21 -13.24
C CYS A 202 12.98 -3.74 -13.31
N TRP A 203 13.59 -4.41 -12.33
CA TRP A 203 13.60 -5.87 -12.25
C TRP A 203 12.21 -6.45 -12.02
N ALA A 204 11.46 -5.89 -11.06
CA ALA A 204 10.07 -6.29 -10.79
C ALA A 204 9.19 -6.11 -12.04
N ARG A 205 9.28 -4.94 -12.68
CA ARG A 205 8.63 -4.63 -13.95
C ARG A 205 8.97 -5.65 -15.04
N GLY A 206 10.25 -5.97 -15.21
CA GLY A 206 10.72 -6.97 -16.17
C GLY A 206 10.10 -8.35 -15.93
N ALA A 207 10.01 -8.79 -14.67
CA ALA A 207 9.40 -10.06 -14.30
C ALA A 207 7.88 -10.08 -14.55
N ALA A 208 7.16 -8.99 -14.30
CA ALA A 208 5.73 -8.90 -14.61
C ALA A 208 5.49 -8.97 -16.14
N LEU A 209 6.30 -8.24 -16.92
CA LEU A 209 6.22 -8.24 -18.38
C LEU A 209 6.54 -9.63 -18.96
N SER A 210 7.54 -10.34 -18.42
CA SER A 210 7.97 -11.63 -18.95
C SER A 210 6.91 -12.73 -18.89
N VAL A 211 5.94 -12.61 -17.97
CA VAL A 211 4.86 -13.58 -17.77
C VAL A 211 3.51 -13.12 -18.33
N THR A 212 3.41 -11.87 -18.81
CA THR A 212 2.14 -11.27 -19.24
C THR A 212 1.45 -12.05 -20.37
N SER A 213 2.18 -12.40 -21.43
CA SER A 213 1.57 -13.09 -22.59
C SER A 213 0.97 -14.44 -22.20
N LYS A 214 1.71 -15.21 -21.38
CA LYS A 214 1.26 -16.52 -20.89
C LYS A 214 0.00 -16.43 -20.03
N ILE A 215 -0.15 -15.37 -19.23
CA ILE A 215 -1.37 -15.12 -18.44
C ILE A 215 -2.57 -14.86 -19.36
N LEU A 216 -2.36 -14.09 -20.42
CA LEU A 216 -3.42 -13.79 -21.38
C LEU A 216 -3.84 -15.03 -22.18
N ASP A 217 -2.88 -15.90 -22.53
CA ASP A 217 -3.11 -17.10 -23.33
C ASP A 217 -3.66 -18.30 -22.53
N SER A 218 -3.44 -18.37 -21.21
CA SER A 218 -3.81 -19.55 -20.38
C SER A 218 -5.19 -19.44 -19.72
N ASP A 219 -6.06 -20.44 -19.87
CA ASP A 219 -7.41 -20.45 -19.25
C ASP A 219 -7.45 -20.80 -17.76
N LEU A 220 -6.37 -21.37 -17.22
CA LEU A 220 -6.25 -21.72 -15.79
C LEU A 220 -5.41 -20.67 -15.04
N ALA A 221 -5.60 -20.61 -13.71
CA ALA A 221 -4.79 -19.83 -12.78
C ALA A 221 -3.33 -20.31 -12.82
N ALA A 222 -2.61 -19.79 -13.80
CA ALA A 222 -1.28 -20.23 -14.16
C ALA A 222 -0.28 -19.79 -13.07
N PRO A 223 0.78 -20.56 -12.76
CA PRO A 223 1.82 -20.17 -11.81
C PRO A 223 2.44 -18.78 -12.12
N GLU A 224 2.37 -18.35 -13.37
CA GLU A 224 2.69 -17.01 -13.85
C GLU A 224 1.93 -15.89 -13.11
N VAL A 225 0.67 -16.13 -12.74
CA VAL A 225 -0.16 -15.17 -11.98
C VAL A 225 0.50 -14.85 -10.64
N LYS A 226 1.11 -15.85 -9.98
CA LYS A 226 1.81 -15.68 -8.71
C LYS A 226 3.02 -14.75 -8.86
N VAL A 227 3.82 -14.94 -9.91
CA VAL A 227 4.98 -14.09 -10.23
C VAL A 227 4.53 -12.66 -10.56
N CYS A 228 3.54 -12.50 -11.46
CA CYS A 228 3.05 -11.18 -11.86
C CYS A 228 2.46 -10.42 -10.67
N THR A 229 1.71 -11.10 -9.81
CA THR A 229 1.14 -10.53 -8.58
C THR A 229 2.24 -10.06 -7.63
N ALA A 230 3.26 -10.88 -7.37
CA ALA A 230 4.38 -10.53 -6.50
C ALA A 230 5.18 -9.34 -7.07
N ALA A 231 5.43 -9.33 -8.38
CA ALA A 231 6.12 -8.24 -9.05
C ALA A 231 5.36 -6.92 -8.94
N MET A 232 4.04 -6.91 -9.20
CA MET A 232 3.21 -5.70 -9.06
C MET A 232 3.14 -5.23 -7.61
N ARG A 233 3.09 -6.14 -6.63
CA ARG A 233 3.16 -5.79 -5.20
C ARG A 233 4.48 -5.12 -4.83
N LEU A 234 5.59 -5.64 -5.32
CA LEU A 234 6.91 -5.04 -5.10
C LEU A 234 7.00 -3.65 -5.76
N MET A 235 6.51 -3.51 -7.00
CA MET A 235 6.42 -2.21 -7.66
C MET A 235 5.59 -1.22 -6.82
N LEU A 236 4.41 -1.64 -6.35
CA LEU A 236 3.55 -0.83 -5.48
C LEU A 236 4.30 -0.43 -4.19
N GLN A 237 4.95 -1.38 -3.52
CA GLN A 237 5.71 -1.11 -2.30
C GLN A 237 6.80 -0.05 -2.52
N ILE A 238 7.54 -0.15 -3.62
CA ILE A 238 8.56 0.83 -3.99
C ILE A 238 7.94 2.21 -4.27
N LEU A 239 6.76 2.26 -4.91
CA LEU A 239 6.08 3.53 -5.15
C LEU A 239 5.44 4.12 -3.90
N THR A 240 5.08 3.30 -2.90
CA THR A 240 4.67 3.79 -1.57
C THR A 240 5.85 4.21 -0.69
N TRP A 241 7.08 4.15 -1.20
CA TRP A 241 8.25 4.66 -0.50
C TRP A 241 8.14 6.16 -0.28
N GLU A 242 8.41 6.59 0.95
CA GLU A 242 8.46 8.02 1.30
C GLU A 242 9.75 8.67 0.73
N PHE A 243 9.74 9.09 -0.53
CA PHE A 243 10.90 9.71 -1.18
C PHE A 243 11.38 10.98 -0.46
N GLN A 244 12.69 11.09 -0.20
CA GLN A 244 13.28 12.21 0.54
C GLN A 244 13.25 13.55 -0.23
N TYR A 245 13.01 13.52 -1.54
CA TYR A 245 12.86 14.75 -2.34
C TYR A 245 11.75 15.68 -1.78
N ASN A 246 10.82 15.12 -1.01
CA ASN A 246 9.73 15.79 -0.30
C ASN A 246 10.20 16.79 0.80
N ARG A 247 11.46 16.75 1.27
CA ARG A 247 11.91 17.54 2.46
C ARG A 247 12.81 18.73 2.20
N LYS A 248 13.13 19.09 0.95
CA LYS A 248 14.04 20.21 0.68
C LYS A 248 13.41 21.61 0.90
N GLY A 249 12.10 21.70 1.14
CA GLY A 249 11.39 22.96 1.43
C GLY A 249 11.04 23.19 2.90
N THR A 250 11.05 22.16 3.74
CA THR A 250 10.77 22.26 5.18
C THR A 250 12.05 21.93 5.93
N LYS A 251 12.62 22.96 6.58
CA LYS A 251 13.72 22.78 7.55
C LYS A 251 13.39 21.60 8.45
N SER A 252 14.37 20.75 8.69
CA SER A 252 14.32 19.65 9.66
C SER A 252 13.74 20.15 10.99
N ILE A 253 12.43 19.96 11.17
CA ILE A 253 11.75 20.13 12.44
C ILE A 253 11.74 18.73 13.06
N ASN A 254 12.47 18.61 14.16
CA ASN A 254 12.46 17.47 15.06
C ASN A 254 11.03 16.98 15.26
N HIS A 255 10.74 15.76 14.80
CA HIS A 255 9.44 15.12 14.89
C HIS A 255 9.13 14.64 16.32
N PHE A 256 9.51 15.42 17.35
CA PHE A 256 9.09 15.28 18.75
C PHE A 256 9.22 16.63 19.46
N SER A 257 8.29 17.55 19.18
CA SER A 257 7.90 18.58 20.15
C SER A 257 6.51 18.21 20.68
N ALA A 258 6.48 17.74 21.93
CA ALA A 258 5.26 17.72 22.71
C ALA A 258 4.78 19.17 22.86
N GLY A 259 3.61 19.49 22.30
CA GLY A 259 2.93 20.77 22.49
C GLY A 259 2.73 21.56 21.19
N VAL A 260 1.45 21.86 20.92
CA VAL A 260 0.90 22.74 19.87
C VAL A 260 0.91 22.16 18.46
N ARG A 261 -0.15 21.39 18.16
CA ARG A 261 -0.57 20.96 16.82
C ARG A 261 -1.05 22.18 16.04
N HIS A 262 -0.28 22.74 15.11
CA HIS A 262 -0.77 23.51 13.95
C HIS A 262 0.34 23.44 12.88
N ASP A 263 0.18 22.56 11.87
CA ASP A 263 0.80 22.59 10.51
C ASP A 263 1.07 21.23 9.83
N ASN A 264 0.69 20.09 10.41
CA ASN A 264 0.76 18.76 9.76
C ASN A 264 -0.61 18.16 9.38
N ALA A 265 -1.64 19.00 9.19
CA ALA A 265 -3.02 18.51 9.04
C ALA A 265 -3.32 17.80 7.71
N LEU A 266 -2.52 18.00 6.66
CA LEU A 266 -2.81 17.45 5.31
C LEU A 266 -2.29 16.01 5.13
N THR A 267 -1.08 15.70 5.60
CA THR A 267 -0.49 14.36 5.46
C THR A 267 -1.14 13.31 6.36
N ASN A 268 -1.85 13.74 7.41
CA ASN A 268 -2.57 12.85 8.31
C ASN A 268 -4.06 12.70 7.95
N ARG A 269 -4.57 13.44 6.94
CA ARG A 269 -6.01 13.45 6.60
C ARG A 269 -6.38 12.67 5.35
N THR A 270 -5.46 12.48 4.42
CA THR A 270 -5.74 11.72 3.19
C THR A 270 -4.87 10.48 3.16
N ASP A 271 -5.47 9.30 3.06
CA ASP A 271 -4.79 7.99 2.89
C ASP A 271 -3.96 7.88 1.59
N CYS A 272 -3.78 8.98 0.84
CA CYS A 272 -3.07 9.03 -0.42
C CYS A 272 -1.56 9.31 -0.23
N ILE A 273 -0.73 8.32 -0.53
CA ILE A 273 0.73 8.45 -0.56
C ILE A 273 1.18 9.01 -1.92
N LEU A 274 1.78 10.20 -1.92
CA LEU A 274 2.30 10.86 -3.11
C LEU A 274 3.61 10.20 -3.61
N VAL A 275 3.74 10.05 -4.93
CA VAL A 275 4.93 9.48 -5.57
C VAL A 275 5.77 10.58 -6.20
N GLN A 276 6.90 10.92 -5.57
CA GLN A 276 7.79 12.01 -5.99
C GLN A 276 9.27 11.60 -6.09
N PRO A 277 9.62 10.64 -6.97
CA PRO A 277 10.98 10.08 -7.04
C PRO A 277 11.97 10.98 -7.82
N GLY A 278 11.48 12.05 -8.46
CA GLY A 278 12.27 13.03 -9.20
C GLY A 278 12.56 12.65 -10.67
N LEU A 279 13.25 13.55 -11.39
CA LEU A 279 13.50 13.45 -12.84
C LEU A 279 14.20 12.15 -13.27
N ALA A 280 15.04 11.59 -12.40
CA ALA A 280 15.76 10.34 -12.69
C ALA A 280 14.83 9.14 -12.93
N TRP A 281 13.55 9.23 -12.58
CA TRP A 281 12.56 8.17 -12.79
C TRP A 281 11.62 8.42 -13.98
N HIS A 282 11.78 9.52 -14.71
CA HIS A 282 10.91 9.89 -15.83
C HIS A 282 10.87 8.83 -16.94
N ASP A 283 12.03 8.28 -17.31
CA ASP A 283 12.16 7.20 -18.28
C ASP A 283 11.39 5.94 -17.87
N VAL A 284 11.37 5.64 -16.57
CA VAL A 284 10.79 4.40 -16.03
C VAL A 284 9.30 4.53 -15.72
N LEU A 285 8.79 5.66 -15.23
CA LEU A 285 7.38 5.80 -14.84
C LEU A 285 6.52 6.51 -15.89
N ILE A 286 7.11 7.39 -16.71
CA ILE A 286 6.37 8.21 -17.67
C ILE A 286 6.55 7.69 -19.10
N SER A 287 7.78 7.34 -19.48
CA SER A 287 8.14 6.98 -20.87
C SER A 287 8.08 5.47 -21.17
N SER A 288 8.00 4.63 -20.15
CA SER A 288 8.13 3.16 -20.25
C SER A 288 6.91 2.45 -20.86
N GLY A 289 5.76 3.13 -20.91
CA GLY A 289 4.49 2.53 -21.32
C GLY A 289 3.81 1.68 -20.24
N ASP A 290 4.29 1.71 -18.99
CA ASP A 290 3.82 0.82 -17.91
C ASP A 290 2.35 1.04 -17.57
N THR A 291 1.89 2.28 -17.58
CA THR A 291 0.48 2.61 -17.36
C THR A 291 -0.40 1.99 -18.45
N VAL A 292 0.02 2.06 -19.72
CA VAL A 292 -0.70 1.49 -20.86
C VAL A 292 -0.70 -0.03 -20.78
N TRP A 293 0.46 -0.64 -20.52
CA TRP A 293 0.56 -2.10 -20.35
C TRP A 293 -0.37 -2.59 -19.23
N LEU A 294 -0.31 -1.98 -18.05
CA LEU A 294 -1.08 -2.44 -16.90
C LEU A 294 -2.59 -2.24 -17.09
N SER A 295 -3.00 -1.10 -17.67
CA SER A 295 -4.40 -0.88 -18.04
C SER A 295 -4.90 -1.92 -19.04
N ASN A 296 -4.10 -2.24 -20.06
CA ASN A 296 -4.46 -3.26 -21.06
C ASN A 296 -4.51 -4.67 -20.45
N LEU A 297 -3.56 -5.02 -19.59
CA LEU A 297 -3.56 -6.29 -18.86
C LEU A 297 -4.82 -6.42 -18.01
N TYR A 298 -5.15 -5.40 -17.21
CA TYR A 298 -6.35 -5.42 -16.38
C TYR A 298 -7.62 -5.52 -17.21
N ALA A 299 -7.72 -4.75 -18.30
CA ALA A 299 -8.87 -4.80 -19.20
C ALA A 299 -9.05 -6.18 -19.86
N ALA A 300 -7.97 -6.80 -20.30
CA ALA A 300 -8.00 -8.15 -20.88
C ALA A 300 -8.41 -9.21 -19.84
N LEU A 301 -7.86 -9.13 -18.62
CA LEU A 301 -8.27 -10.00 -17.51
C LEU A 301 -9.75 -9.81 -17.16
N ARG A 302 -10.23 -8.56 -17.10
CA ARG A 302 -11.63 -8.21 -16.86
C ARG A 302 -12.55 -8.85 -17.89
N GLN A 303 -12.21 -8.75 -19.19
CA GLN A 303 -13.00 -9.36 -20.25
C GLN A 303 -13.00 -10.90 -20.16
N LYS A 304 -11.82 -11.49 -19.91
CA LYS A 304 -11.64 -12.94 -19.82
C LYS A 304 -12.41 -13.56 -18.65
N PHE A 305 -12.39 -12.92 -17.49
CA PHE A 305 -12.97 -13.47 -16.25
C PHE A 305 -14.29 -12.83 -15.84
N SER A 306 -14.85 -11.92 -16.65
CA SER A 306 -16.14 -11.24 -16.38
C SER A 306 -17.28 -12.16 -15.90
N PRO A 307 -17.43 -13.41 -16.37
CA PRO A 307 -18.51 -14.30 -15.90
C PRO A 307 -18.34 -14.81 -14.45
N GLN A 308 -17.13 -14.71 -13.89
CA GLN A 308 -16.80 -15.25 -12.56
C GLN A 308 -16.84 -14.12 -11.52
N SER A 309 -17.93 -13.98 -10.76
CA SER A 309 -18.13 -12.85 -9.82
C SER A 309 -16.97 -12.61 -8.83
N SER A 310 -16.18 -13.64 -8.51
CA SER A 310 -15.04 -13.56 -7.58
C SER A 310 -13.72 -13.08 -8.20
N TRP A 311 -13.62 -12.91 -9.52
CA TRP A 311 -12.35 -12.56 -10.17
C TRP A 311 -11.83 -11.18 -9.75
N ILE A 312 -12.75 -10.25 -9.44
CA ILE A 312 -12.45 -8.87 -9.07
C ILE A 312 -11.55 -8.82 -7.83
N ASP A 313 -11.73 -9.76 -6.90
CA ASP A 313 -10.94 -9.86 -5.67
C ASP A 313 -9.79 -10.87 -5.77
N SER A 314 -9.51 -11.37 -6.97
CA SER A 314 -8.33 -12.21 -7.20
C SER A 314 -7.04 -11.41 -6.91
N PRO A 315 -5.97 -12.06 -6.40
CA PRO A 315 -4.73 -11.38 -6.04
C PRO A 315 -4.12 -10.52 -7.16
N ILE A 316 -4.22 -10.98 -8.41
CA ILE A 316 -3.71 -10.26 -9.58
C ILE A 316 -4.55 -9.01 -9.90
N ALA A 317 -5.88 -9.11 -9.81
CA ALA A 317 -6.78 -7.99 -10.06
C ALA A 317 -6.60 -6.91 -8.99
N VAL A 318 -6.54 -7.30 -7.71
CA VAL A 318 -6.27 -6.39 -6.58
C VAL A 318 -4.91 -5.71 -6.73
N SER A 319 -3.86 -6.46 -7.06
CA SER A 319 -2.51 -5.89 -7.21
C SER A 319 -2.42 -4.93 -8.41
N ALA A 320 -3.08 -5.27 -9.52
CA ALA A 320 -3.14 -4.39 -10.70
C ALA A 320 -3.89 -3.09 -10.39
N ARG A 321 -5.06 -3.16 -9.74
CA ARG A 321 -5.82 -1.96 -9.37
C ARG A 321 -5.06 -1.07 -8.40
N LYS A 322 -4.49 -1.63 -7.33
CA LYS A 322 -3.70 -0.85 -6.36
C LYS A 322 -2.51 -0.16 -7.02
N LEU A 323 -1.83 -0.82 -7.95
CA LEU A 323 -0.72 -0.22 -8.70
C LEU A 323 -1.20 0.89 -9.66
N LEU A 324 -2.34 0.70 -10.34
CA LEU A 324 -2.97 1.75 -11.16
C LEU A 324 -3.38 2.97 -10.33
N VAL A 325 -3.96 2.75 -9.15
CA VAL A 325 -4.29 3.82 -8.19
C VAL A 325 -3.03 4.57 -7.76
N GLN A 326 -1.95 3.85 -7.43
CA GLN A 326 -0.68 4.48 -7.04
C GLN A 326 -0.05 5.28 -8.19
N PHE A 327 -0.21 4.85 -9.44
CA PHE A 327 0.21 5.67 -10.58
C PHE A 327 -0.52 7.01 -10.65
N CYS A 328 -1.76 7.09 -10.16
CA CYS A 328 -2.52 8.34 -10.15
C CYS A 328 -1.94 9.39 -9.19
N SER A 329 -1.11 9.01 -8.20
CA SER A 329 -0.47 9.93 -7.25
C SER A 329 0.96 10.36 -7.65
N VAL A 330 1.41 10.02 -8.87
CA VAL A 330 2.70 10.48 -9.41
C VAL A 330 2.68 11.98 -9.66
N THR A 331 3.65 12.68 -9.10
CA THR A 331 3.73 14.15 -9.16
C THR A 331 5.16 14.68 -8.94
N GLY A 332 5.34 15.98 -9.04
CA GLY A 332 6.61 16.67 -8.81
C GLY A 332 7.51 16.75 -10.03
N THR A 333 8.83 16.87 -9.80
CA THR A 333 9.85 17.15 -10.84
C THR A 333 10.12 16.00 -11.80
N ILE A 334 9.38 14.89 -11.68
CA ILE A 334 9.37 13.83 -12.67
C ILE A 334 8.77 14.31 -13.99
N PHE A 335 7.78 15.22 -13.95
CA PHE A 335 7.21 15.84 -15.15
C PHE A 335 8.03 17.05 -15.60
N PRO A 336 8.09 17.32 -16.92
CA PRO A 336 8.71 18.53 -17.43
C PRO A 336 7.96 19.79 -16.96
N SER A 337 8.65 20.93 -16.92
CA SER A 337 8.04 22.22 -16.55
C SER A 337 7.23 22.80 -17.72
N ASP A 338 6.09 22.18 -18.03
CA ASP A 338 5.25 22.48 -19.21
C ASP A 338 3.85 22.98 -18.84
N SER A 339 3.73 23.74 -17.74
CA SER A 339 2.46 24.19 -17.16
C SER A 339 1.49 23.05 -16.77
N GLY A 340 2.00 21.82 -16.59
CA GLY A 340 1.23 20.67 -16.13
C GLY A 340 0.58 19.85 -17.25
N GLN A 341 0.87 20.17 -18.53
CA GLN A 341 0.26 19.49 -19.67
C GLN A 341 0.65 18.00 -19.74
N SER A 342 1.93 17.67 -19.51
CA SER A 342 2.40 16.27 -19.49
C SER A 342 1.77 15.47 -18.36
N GLN A 343 1.59 16.09 -17.20
CA GLN A 343 0.91 15.46 -16.06
C GLN A 343 -0.57 15.24 -16.39
N GLU A 344 -1.25 16.23 -16.96
CA GLU A 344 -2.65 16.12 -17.40
C GLU A 344 -2.81 14.96 -18.40
N GLN A 345 -1.98 14.88 -19.43
CA GLN A 345 -2.00 13.78 -20.41
C GLN A 345 -1.70 12.40 -19.79
N TYR A 346 -0.84 12.35 -18.78
CA TYR A 346 -0.54 11.13 -18.05
C TYR A 346 -1.75 10.65 -17.23
N LEU A 347 -2.41 11.55 -16.52
CA LEU A 347 -3.59 11.25 -15.72
C LEU A 347 -4.81 10.89 -16.59
N VAL A 348 -5.01 11.57 -17.73
CA VAL A 348 -6.08 11.24 -18.69
C VAL A 348 -5.94 9.80 -19.19
N ARG A 349 -4.71 9.33 -19.46
CA ARG A 349 -4.46 7.95 -19.88
C ARG A 349 -4.89 6.93 -18.82
N LEU A 350 -4.58 7.20 -17.55
CA LEU A 350 -5.01 6.36 -16.43
C LEU A 350 -6.53 6.40 -16.24
N LEU A 351 -7.12 7.60 -16.25
CA LEU A 351 -8.55 7.82 -16.05
C LEU A 351 -9.39 7.11 -17.13
N SER A 352 -8.89 7.05 -18.36
CA SER A 352 -9.57 6.39 -19.49
C SER A 352 -9.87 4.91 -19.23
N GLY A 353 -9.04 4.21 -18.46
CA GLY A 353 -9.29 2.83 -18.04
C GLY A 353 -10.11 2.74 -16.75
N ILE A 354 -9.80 3.61 -15.77
CA ILE A 354 -10.39 3.61 -14.43
C ILE A 354 -11.86 4.05 -14.45
N ILE A 355 -12.27 4.89 -15.39
CA ILE A 355 -13.66 5.37 -15.48
C ILE A 355 -14.68 4.24 -15.54
N LEU A 356 -14.30 3.11 -16.15
CA LEU A 356 -15.14 1.91 -16.26
C LEU A 356 -15.37 1.16 -14.93
N TRP A 357 -14.72 1.61 -13.85
CA TRP A 357 -14.86 1.08 -12.50
C TRP A 357 -15.94 1.82 -11.70
N VAL A 358 -16.26 3.05 -12.11
CA VAL A 358 -17.17 3.95 -11.38
C VAL A 358 -18.35 4.45 -12.21
N GLU A 359 -18.33 4.24 -13.53
CA GLU A 359 -19.37 4.71 -14.45
C GLU A 359 -19.94 3.58 -15.34
N PRO A 360 -21.28 3.48 -15.53
CA PRO A 360 -22.34 4.30 -14.90
C PRO A 360 -22.61 3.89 -13.45
N SER A 361 -22.60 4.87 -12.54
CA SER A 361 -22.58 4.63 -11.09
C SER A 361 -23.83 3.90 -10.58
N ASP A 362 -25.00 4.16 -11.17
CA ASP A 362 -26.28 3.55 -10.79
C ASP A 362 -26.42 2.08 -11.23
N ALA A 363 -25.76 1.69 -12.33
CA ALA A 363 -25.70 0.30 -12.74
C ALA A 363 -24.73 -0.47 -11.84
N ILE A 364 -23.57 0.12 -11.55
CA ILE A 364 -22.55 -0.51 -10.70
C ILE A 364 -23.06 -0.65 -9.27
N SER A 365 -23.74 0.35 -8.70
CA SER A 365 -24.34 0.26 -7.36
C SER A 365 -25.32 -0.91 -7.28
N LYS A 366 -26.23 -1.06 -8.26
CA LYS A 366 -27.18 -2.18 -8.34
C LYS A 366 -26.48 -3.54 -8.49
N GLU A 367 -25.40 -3.62 -9.26
CA GLU A 367 -24.62 -4.84 -9.37
C GLU A 367 -23.99 -5.23 -8.03
N ILE A 368 -23.47 -4.25 -7.27
CA ILE A 368 -22.91 -4.48 -5.93
C ILE A 368 -24.01 -4.94 -4.97
N GLU A 369 -25.18 -4.29 -4.99
CA GLU A 369 -26.35 -4.70 -4.20
C GLU A 369 -26.85 -6.10 -4.57
N SER A 370 -26.63 -6.54 -5.81
CA SER A 370 -26.93 -7.91 -6.27
C SER A 370 -25.87 -8.96 -5.89
N GLY A 371 -24.82 -8.57 -5.15
CA GLY A 371 -23.78 -9.47 -4.64
C GLY A 371 -22.45 -9.41 -5.39
N LYS A 372 -22.24 -8.45 -6.29
CA LYS A 372 -20.91 -8.19 -6.89
C LYS A 372 -20.02 -7.48 -5.86
N SER A 373 -18.71 -7.73 -5.91
CA SER A 373 -17.76 -7.01 -5.06
C SER A 373 -17.72 -5.51 -5.39
N GLY A 374 -17.75 -4.67 -4.35
CA GLY A 374 -17.58 -3.22 -4.46
C GLY A 374 -16.13 -2.75 -4.57
N SER A 375 -15.15 -3.66 -4.54
CA SER A 375 -13.73 -3.29 -4.49
C SER A 375 -13.24 -2.50 -5.71
N GLU A 376 -13.75 -2.81 -6.90
CA GLU A 376 -13.42 -2.05 -8.13
C GLU A 376 -13.95 -0.60 -8.05
N MET A 377 -15.16 -0.39 -7.53
CA MET A 377 -15.74 0.94 -7.29
C MET A 377 -14.92 1.73 -6.27
N LEU A 378 -14.54 1.10 -5.16
CA LEU A 378 -13.73 1.73 -4.11
C LEU A 378 -12.34 2.13 -4.61
N ASP A 379 -11.67 1.27 -5.37
CA ASP A 379 -10.38 1.59 -5.98
C ASP A 379 -10.51 2.72 -7.02
N GLY A 380 -11.63 2.79 -7.73
CA GLY A 380 -11.96 3.92 -8.60
C GLY A 380 -12.12 5.24 -7.84
N CYS A 381 -12.79 5.22 -6.67
CA CYS A 381 -12.88 6.37 -5.78
C CYS A 381 -11.49 6.82 -5.29
N ARG A 382 -10.63 5.86 -4.90
CA ARG A 382 -9.24 6.13 -4.48
C ARG A 382 -8.39 6.71 -5.60
N ALA A 383 -8.60 6.28 -6.84
CA ALA A 383 -7.92 6.86 -7.99
C ALA A 383 -8.33 8.33 -8.19
N LEU A 384 -9.62 8.65 -8.05
CA LEU A 384 -10.10 10.04 -8.11
C LEU A 384 -9.49 10.89 -6.99
N LEU A 385 -9.43 10.36 -5.77
CA LEU A 385 -8.73 11.01 -4.64
C LEU A 385 -7.25 11.28 -4.99
N ALA A 386 -6.53 10.28 -5.49
CA ALA A 386 -5.13 10.42 -5.88
C ALA A 386 -4.91 11.46 -6.99
N MET A 387 -5.80 11.52 -7.98
CA MET A 387 -5.74 12.56 -9.02
C MET A 387 -6.06 13.94 -8.45
N ALA A 388 -7.02 14.05 -7.54
CA ALA A 388 -7.40 15.28 -6.86
C ALA A 388 -6.28 15.85 -5.99
N THR A 389 -5.48 14.99 -5.32
CA THR A 389 -4.37 15.46 -4.48
C THR A 389 -3.22 16.06 -5.30
N VAL A 390 -3.08 15.69 -6.57
CA VAL A 390 -1.98 16.13 -7.44
C VAL A 390 -2.38 17.15 -8.51
N THR A 391 -3.64 17.60 -8.53
CA THR A 391 -4.15 18.54 -9.53
C THR A 391 -4.86 19.74 -8.89
N THR A 392 -4.94 20.85 -9.63
CA THR A 392 -5.83 21.96 -9.27
C THR A 392 -7.28 21.61 -9.64
N PRO A 393 -8.31 22.22 -9.02
CA PRO A 393 -9.71 21.95 -9.38
C PRO A 393 -10.03 22.11 -10.87
N ALA A 394 -9.43 23.12 -11.52
CA ALA A 394 -9.61 23.33 -12.96
C ALA A 394 -8.93 22.25 -13.81
N ALA A 395 -7.72 21.81 -13.43
CA ALA A 395 -7.03 20.73 -14.14
C ALA A 395 -7.73 19.38 -13.92
N PHE A 396 -8.16 19.10 -12.68
CA PHE A 396 -8.94 17.92 -12.32
C PHE A 396 -10.18 17.80 -13.20
N ASP A 397 -10.95 18.89 -13.32
CA ASP A 397 -12.18 18.92 -14.12
C ASP A 397 -11.92 18.66 -15.61
N ARG A 398 -10.80 19.18 -16.15
CA ARG A 398 -10.41 18.98 -17.55
C ARG A 398 -10.05 17.54 -17.90
N LEU A 399 -9.60 16.73 -16.93
CA LEU A 399 -9.19 15.33 -17.19
C LEU A 399 -10.27 14.59 -17.97
N LEU A 400 -11.51 14.57 -17.47
CA LEU A 400 -12.60 13.88 -18.15
C LEU A 400 -13.14 14.66 -19.35
N LYS A 401 -13.13 16.01 -19.32
CA LYS A 401 -13.56 16.85 -20.47
C LYS A 401 -12.75 16.57 -21.74
N SER A 402 -11.51 16.11 -21.58
CA SER A 402 -10.67 15.74 -22.73
C SER A 402 -11.18 14.51 -23.49
N ILE A 403 -12.00 13.66 -22.86
CA ILE A 403 -12.48 12.39 -23.41
C ILE A 403 -14.01 12.19 -23.34
N ARG A 404 -14.74 13.07 -22.64
CA ARG A 404 -16.20 13.02 -22.41
C ARG A 404 -16.82 14.43 -22.49
N PRO A 405 -18.15 14.55 -22.67
CA PRO A 405 -18.83 15.85 -22.74
C PRO A 405 -19.01 16.56 -21.39
N TYR A 406 -18.61 15.96 -20.27
CA TYR A 406 -18.67 16.51 -18.92
C TYR A 406 -17.32 16.36 -18.23
N GLY A 407 -17.08 17.16 -17.19
CA GLY A 407 -15.84 17.14 -16.43
C GLY A 407 -15.82 16.20 -15.25
N THR A 408 -14.62 16.02 -14.70
CA THR A 408 -14.38 15.09 -13.59
C THR A 408 -15.07 15.54 -12.31
N LEU A 409 -15.31 16.86 -12.12
CA LEU A 409 -16.09 17.35 -10.97
C LEU A 409 -17.56 16.93 -11.08
N THR A 410 -18.12 16.91 -12.29
CA THR A 410 -19.49 16.41 -12.54
C THR A 410 -19.59 14.91 -12.28
N LEU A 411 -18.59 14.13 -12.70
CA LEU A 411 -18.50 12.70 -12.36
C LEU A 411 -18.46 12.51 -10.84
N LEU A 412 -17.57 13.23 -10.15
CA LEU A 412 -17.40 13.14 -8.70
C LEU A 412 -18.71 13.46 -7.96
N SER A 413 -19.42 14.50 -8.40
CA SER A 413 -20.73 14.86 -7.85
C SER A 413 -21.80 13.78 -8.10
N THR A 414 -21.84 13.21 -9.30
CA THR A 414 -22.80 12.14 -9.66
C THR A 414 -22.54 10.89 -8.84
N LEU A 415 -21.27 10.49 -8.71
CA LEU A 415 -20.84 9.32 -7.95
C LEU A 415 -21.18 9.45 -6.47
N MET A 416 -20.84 10.60 -5.86
CA MET A 416 -21.22 10.90 -4.47
C MET A 416 -22.74 10.90 -4.27
N GLY A 417 -23.49 11.45 -5.24
CA GLY A 417 -24.94 11.44 -5.18
C GLY A 417 -25.53 10.03 -5.23
N GLU A 418 -24.95 9.12 -5.99
CA GLU A 418 -25.36 7.72 -6.01
C GLU A 418 -25.03 7.01 -4.70
N VAL A 419 -23.83 7.22 -4.16
CA VAL A 419 -23.44 6.68 -2.84
C VAL A 419 -24.39 7.14 -1.73
N ILE A 420 -24.77 8.42 -1.72
CA ILE A 420 -25.76 8.96 -0.77
C ILE A 420 -27.13 8.26 -0.92
N LYS A 421 -27.61 8.03 -2.14
CA LYS A 421 -28.89 7.31 -2.35
C LYS A 421 -28.86 5.88 -1.81
N VAL A 422 -27.75 5.17 -2.02
CA VAL A 422 -27.55 3.82 -1.50
C VAL A 422 -27.58 3.85 0.03
N LEU A 423 -26.86 4.80 0.65
CA LEU A 423 -26.86 4.98 2.11
C LEU A 423 -28.25 5.28 2.69
N ILE A 424 -29.08 6.08 2.01
CA ILE A 424 -30.45 6.34 2.44
C ILE A 424 -31.33 5.09 2.33
N SER A 425 -31.10 4.26 1.31
CA SER A 425 -31.92 3.08 1.02
C SER A 425 -31.56 1.90 1.93
N GLN A 426 -30.30 1.79 2.33
CA GLN A 426 -29.78 0.75 3.21
C GLN A 426 -29.76 1.26 4.66
N ASN A 427 -30.87 1.06 5.38
CA ASN A 427 -30.98 1.42 6.80
C ASN A 427 -30.31 0.38 7.72
N SER A 428 -29.09 -0.06 7.38
CA SER A 428 -28.31 -1.02 8.18
C SER A 428 -27.19 -0.32 8.94
N GLU A 429 -26.99 -0.73 10.20
CA GLU A 429 -25.86 -0.28 11.03
C GLU A 429 -24.52 -0.91 10.63
N GLU A 430 -24.52 -1.88 9.72
CA GLU A 430 -23.29 -2.49 9.19
C GLU A 430 -22.58 -1.54 8.21
N GLU A 431 -21.26 -1.40 8.38
CA GLU A 431 -20.40 -0.68 7.43
C GLU A 431 -20.41 -1.39 6.07
N THR A 432 -21.15 -0.81 5.11
CA THR A 432 -21.18 -1.29 3.72
C THR A 432 -20.17 -0.52 2.86
N TRP A 433 -19.95 -0.99 1.62
CA TRP A 433 -19.08 -0.33 0.65
C TRP A 433 -19.40 1.15 0.43
N SER A 434 -20.67 1.55 0.61
CA SER A 434 -21.11 2.94 0.39
C SER A 434 -20.65 3.89 1.50
N TRP A 435 -20.41 3.39 2.73
CA TRP A 435 -19.80 4.16 3.81
C TRP A 435 -18.36 4.52 3.47
N GLU A 436 -17.57 3.52 3.08
CA GLU A 436 -16.18 3.70 2.70
C GLU A 436 -16.05 4.58 1.44
N ALA A 437 -16.91 4.37 0.44
CA ALA A 437 -16.95 5.22 -0.75
C ALA A 437 -17.28 6.68 -0.41
N ARG A 438 -18.24 6.93 0.49
CA ARG A 438 -18.59 8.29 0.93
C ARG A 438 -17.39 9.01 1.52
N ASP A 439 -16.66 8.35 2.41
CA ASP A 439 -15.54 8.96 3.12
C ASP A 439 -14.39 9.28 2.14
N ILE A 440 -14.04 8.35 1.24
CA ILE A 440 -13.03 8.59 0.19
C ILE A 440 -13.44 9.76 -0.74
N LEU A 441 -14.72 9.85 -1.11
CA LEU A 441 -15.20 10.92 -1.98
C LEU A 441 -15.26 12.27 -1.26
N LEU A 442 -15.55 12.29 0.04
CA LEU A 442 -15.45 13.51 0.86
C LEU A 442 -14.01 13.98 1.02
N ASP A 443 -13.06 13.06 1.18
CA ASP A 443 -11.64 13.38 1.16
C ASP A 443 -11.21 13.93 -0.19
N THR A 444 -11.79 13.41 -1.29
CA THR A 444 -11.54 13.90 -2.65
C THR A 444 -12.01 15.35 -2.80
N TRP A 445 -13.23 15.67 -2.36
CA TRP A 445 -13.73 17.05 -2.34
C TRP A 445 -12.88 17.94 -1.45
N THR A 446 -12.49 17.45 -0.27
CA THR A 446 -11.66 18.20 0.67
C THR A 446 -10.29 18.52 0.07
N ALA A 447 -9.63 17.57 -0.59
CA ALA A 447 -8.36 17.78 -1.27
C ALA A 447 -8.47 18.89 -2.33
N LEU A 448 -9.49 18.85 -3.19
CA LEU A 448 -9.71 19.85 -4.24
C LEU A 448 -9.99 21.25 -3.66
N LEU A 449 -10.84 21.32 -2.64
CA LEU A 449 -11.28 22.58 -2.04
C LEU A 449 -10.21 23.20 -1.15
N MET A 450 -9.38 22.40 -0.47
CA MET A 450 -8.25 22.92 0.30
C MET A 450 -7.10 23.42 -0.58
N HIS A 451 -6.85 22.80 -1.75
CA HIS A 451 -5.93 23.34 -2.75
C HIS A 451 -6.31 24.77 -3.19
N SER A 452 -7.61 25.07 -3.24
CA SER A 452 -8.09 26.42 -3.56
C SER A 452 -7.93 27.44 -2.43
N LEU A 453 -7.56 27.01 -1.22
CA LEU A 453 -7.39 27.83 -0.02
C LEU A 453 -5.90 28.11 0.31
N GLN A 454 -4.95 27.62 -0.48
CA GLN A 454 -3.52 27.90 -0.26
C GLN A 454 -3.22 29.40 -0.46
N PRO A 455 -2.42 30.04 0.43
CA PRO A 455 -2.21 31.48 0.45
C PRO A 455 -1.19 31.91 -0.61
N LEU A 456 -1.56 31.80 -1.89
CA LEU A 456 -0.93 32.57 -2.96
C LEU A 456 -1.85 33.73 -3.27
N HIS A 457 -1.50 34.87 -2.70
CA HIS A 457 -2.14 36.18 -2.75
C HIS A 457 -3.31 36.39 -1.78
N ILE A 458 -3.04 37.26 -0.79
CA ILE A 458 -4.02 37.99 0.01
C ILE A 458 -4.78 38.92 -0.96
N THR A 459 -5.70 38.37 -1.72
CA THR A 459 -6.69 39.10 -2.50
C THR A 459 -7.99 38.30 -2.47
N GLY A 460 -8.66 38.25 -1.32
CA GLY A 460 -10.11 38.00 -1.15
C GLY A 460 -10.82 36.97 -2.06
N GLY A 461 -10.11 35.98 -2.60
CA GLY A 461 -10.65 35.02 -3.55
C GLY A 461 -11.18 33.83 -2.78
N GLY A 462 -12.50 33.66 -2.76
CA GLY A 462 -13.12 32.44 -2.26
C GLY A 462 -12.66 31.21 -3.04
N ILE A 463 -13.10 30.03 -2.57
CA ILE A 463 -12.91 28.75 -3.27
C ILE A 463 -13.38 28.93 -4.73
N SER A 464 -12.44 28.89 -5.69
CA SER A 464 -12.74 29.10 -7.10
C SER A 464 -12.81 27.75 -7.81
N LEU A 465 -13.99 27.15 -7.82
CA LEU A 465 -14.31 26.05 -8.73
C LEU A 465 -14.66 26.60 -10.12
N PRO A 466 -14.43 25.81 -11.20
CA PRO A 466 -15.06 26.08 -12.49
C PRO A 466 -16.59 26.19 -12.35
N PRO A 467 -17.29 26.94 -13.22
CA PRO A 467 -18.74 27.17 -13.10
C PRO A 467 -19.56 25.88 -12.99
N GLU A 468 -19.25 24.88 -13.81
CA GLU A 468 -19.90 23.56 -13.75
C GLU A 468 -19.62 22.84 -12.42
N GLY A 469 -18.41 23.00 -11.89
CA GLY A 469 -18.02 22.47 -10.58
C GLY A 469 -18.78 23.11 -9.42
N ALA A 470 -19.00 24.43 -9.47
CA ALA A 470 -19.81 25.14 -8.49
C ALA A 470 -21.28 24.68 -8.52
N VAL A 471 -21.84 24.46 -9.73
CA VAL A 471 -23.18 23.89 -9.89
C VAL A 471 -23.26 22.45 -9.36
N ALA A 472 -22.25 21.62 -9.64
CA ALA A 472 -22.16 20.26 -9.09
C ALA A 472 -22.13 20.28 -7.56
N ALA A 473 -21.27 21.12 -6.96
CA ALA A 473 -21.18 21.29 -5.51
C ALA A 473 -22.51 21.76 -4.89
N ALA A 474 -23.21 22.71 -5.52
CA ALA A 474 -24.52 23.18 -5.07
C ALA A 474 -25.56 22.06 -5.03
N ASN A 475 -25.67 21.30 -6.13
CA ASN A 475 -26.62 20.20 -6.25
C ASN A 475 -26.31 19.07 -5.27
N LEU A 476 -25.02 18.72 -5.13
CA LEU A 476 -24.56 17.74 -4.17
C LEU A 476 -24.87 18.15 -2.73
N PHE A 477 -24.58 19.40 -2.37
CA PHE A 477 -24.87 19.90 -1.02
C PHE A 477 -26.37 19.86 -0.72
N ALA A 478 -27.21 20.23 -1.68
CA ALA A 478 -28.66 20.12 -1.53
C ALA A 478 -29.12 18.67 -1.28
N LEU A 479 -28.53 17.70 -1.99
CA LEU A 479 -28.79 16.28 -1.78
C LEU A 479 -28.30 15.79 -0.41
N ILE A 480 -27.11 16.22 0.03
CA ILE A 480 -26.58 15.90 1.36
C ILE A 480 -27.53 16.42 2.44
N VAL A 481 -27.95 17.69 2.36
CA VAL A 481 -28.86 18.28 3.35
C VAL A 481 -30.19 17.53 3.39
N ASP A 482 -30.77 17.18 2.24
CA ASP A 482 -32.00 16.37 2.19
C ASP A 482 -31.81 14.98 2.82
N SER A 483 -30.68 14.33 2.54
CA SER A 483 -30.28 13.04 3.13
C SER A 483 -30.17 13.11 4.65
N GLU A 484 -29.42 14.07 5.17
CA GLU A 484 -29.18 14.23 6.62
C GLU A 484 -30.48 14.60 7.35
N LEU A 485 -31.35 15.41 6.74
CA LEU A 485 -32.66 15.71 7.30
C LEU A 485 -33.58 14.48 7.36
N LYS A 486 -33.52 13.59 6.36
CA LYS A 486 -34.25 12.32 6.36
C LYS A 486 -33.70 11.37 7.43
N ALA A 487 -32.38 11.24 7.53
CA ALA A 487 -31.72 10.43 8.55
C ALA A 487 -32.09 10.92 9.96
N ALA A 488 -32.01 12.23 10.22
CA ALA A 488 -32.40 12.82 11.50
C ALA A 488 -33.89 12.61 11.83
N SER A 489 -34.77 12.63 10.82
CA SER A 489 -36.18 12.33 11.00
C SER A 489 -36.44 10.86 11.33
N ALA A 490 -35.64 9.94 10.78
CA ALA A 490 -35.77 8.51 11.04
C ALA A 490 -35.22 8.14 12.43
N SER A 491 -34.08 8.73 12.83
CA SER A 491 -33.45 8.47 14.12
C SER A 491 -34.19 9.07 15.31
N ALA A 492 -35.07 10.06 15.09
CA ALA A 492 -35.85 10.72 16.15
C ALA A 492 -36.77 9.76 16.96
N TYR A 493 -36.96 8.52 16.47
CA TYR A 493 -37.80 7.50 17.09
C TYR A 493 -37.01 6.33 17.68
N ASN A 494 -35.67 6.34 17.62
CA ASN A 494 -34.81 5.31 18.18
C ASN A 494 -34.29 5.72 19.57
N ASP A 495 -34.67 4.96 20.61
CA ASP A 495 -34.35 5.21 22.03
C ASP A 495 -33.06 4.50 22.52
N ASP A 496 -32.20 4.04 21.61
CA ASP A 496 -30.99 3.29 21.98
C ASP A 496 -29.92 4.21 22.60
N SER A 497 -29.59 3.92 23.86
CA SER A 497 -28.93 4.83 24.81
C SER A 497 -27.56 4.32 25.25
N ASP A 498 -26.65 4.09 24.30
CA ASP A 498 -25.23 3.81 24.62
C ASP A 498 -24.38 5.09 24.58
N SER A 499 -23.98 5.61 25.74
CA SER A 499 -23.31 6.92 25.85
C SER A 499 -21.93 6.99 25.20
N ASP A 500 -21.20 5.88 25.18
CA ASP A 500 -19.85 5.81 24.59
C ASP A 500 -19.91 5.77 23.05
N TYR A 501 -20.95 5.14 22.49
CA TYR A 501 -21.23 5.17 21.05
C TYR A 501 -21.62 6.59 20.59
N ILE A 502 -22.36 7.33 21.42
CA ILE A 502 -22.77 8.71 21.14
C ILE A 502 -21.57 9.64 20.96
N HIS A 503 -20.53 9.55 21.81
CA HIS A 503 -19.35 10.44 21.71
C HIS A 503 -18.51 10.20 20.45
N ALA A 504 -18.30 8.94 20.07
CA ALA A 504 -17.60 8.57 18.84
C ALA A 504 -18.41 8.99 17.60
N SER A 505 -19.72 8.76 17.62
CA SER A 505 -20.66 9.16 16.57
C SER A 505 -20.70 10.68 16.38
N ILE A 506 -20.72 11.47 17.46
CA ILE A 506 -20.67 12.94 17.40
C ILE A 506 -19.36 13.43 16.78
N SER A 507 -18.22 12.86 17.17
CA SER A 507 -16.91 13.27 16.65
C SER A 507 -16.77 12.96 15.15
N ALA A 508 -17.20 11.76 14.74
CA ALA A 508 -17.26 11.37 13.33
C ALA A 508 -18.23 12.25 12.52
N MET A 509 -19.35 12.65 13.13
CA MET A 509 -20.30 13.58 12.54
C MET A 509 -19.70 14.97 12.35
N ASP A 510 -18.95 15.50 13.32
CA ASP A 510 -18.32 16.82 13.25
C ASP A 510 -17.27 16.90 12.13
N GLU A 511 -16.47 15.86 11.96
CA GLU A 511 -15.55 15.76 10.83
C GLU A 511 -16.28 15.73 9.49
N ARG A 512 -17.35 14.94 9.39
CA ARG A 512 -18.18 14.86 8.17
C ARG A 512 -18.84 16.19 7.83
N LEU A 513 -19.42 16.87 8.82
CA LEU A 513 -20.02 18.20 8.68
C LEU A 513 -18.98 19.24 8.24
N SER A 514 -17.73 19.12 8.70
CA SER A 514 -16.63 19.99 8.26
C SER A 514 -16.37 19.84 6.77
N SER A 515 -16.35 18.62 6.24
CA SER A 515 -16.20 18.35 4.80
C SER A 515 -17.42 18.84 4.00
N TYR A 516 -18.64 18.60 4.49
CA TYR A 516 -19.85 19.14 3.87
C TYR A 516 -19.86 20.68 3.82
N ALA A 517 -19.35 21.34 4.86
CA ALA A 517 -19.26 22.80 4.91
C ALA A 517 -18.27 23.35 3.87
N LEU A 518 -17.19 22.62 3.55
CA LEU A 518 -16.30 23.00 2.45
C LEU A 518 -17.03 22.97 1.11
N ILE A 519 -17.78 21.89 0.84
CA ILE A 519 -18.61 21.77 -0.37
C ILE A 519 -19.65 22.91 -0.42
N ALA A 520 -20.28 23.22 0.71
CA ALA A 520 -21.26 24.31 0.80
C ALA A 520 -20.64 25.68 0.42
N ARG A 521 -19.45 25.97 0.95
CA ARG A 521 -18.72 27.23 0.70
C ARG A 521 -18.29 27.38 -0.76
N ALA A 522 -18.09 26.27 -1.47
CA ALA A 522 -17.77 26.28 -2.89
C ALA A 522 -18.92 26.79 -3.78
N ALA A 523 -20.14 26.84 -3.25
CA ALA A 523 -21.33 27.31 -3.96
C ALA A 523 -22.21 28.21 -3.06
N ILE A 524 -21.57 29.13 -2.34
CA ILE A 524 -22.20 29.94 -1.28
C ILE A 524 -23.49 30.65 -1.72
N ASP A 525 -23.53 31.13 -2.96
CA ASP A 525 -24.67 31.87 -3.53
C ASP A 525 -25.94 31.03 -3.63
N VAL A 526 -25.81 29.70 -3.64
CA VAL A 526 -26.94 28.75 -3.71
C VAL A 526 -27.19 28.09 -2.35
N THR A 527 -26.11 27.72 -1.64
CA THR A 527 -26.20 26.88 -0.44
C THR A 527 -26.67 27.68 0.78
N VAL A 528 -26.27 28.95 0.93
CA VAL A 528 -26.75 29.80 2.04
C VAL A 528 -28.26 30.06 1.95
N PRO A 529 -28.83 30.52 0.81
CA PRO A 529 -30.28 30.66 0.69
C PRO A 529 -31.05 29.37 0.95
N LEU A 530 -30.52 28.21 0.52
CA LEU A 530 -31.13 26.91 0.79
C LEU A 530 -31.21 26.63 2.30
N LEU A 531 -30.10 26.79 3.02
CA LEU A 531 -30.06 26.58 4.48
C LEU A 531 -30.96 27.56 5.22
N THR A 532 -30.95 28.85 4.84
CA THR A 532 -31.85 29.86 5.42
C THR A 532 -33.31 29.45 5.26
N ARG A 533 -33.72 29.04 4.06
CA ARG A 533 -35.10 28.60 3.79
C ARG A 533 -35.48 27.40 4.66
N LEU A 534 -34.64 26.36 4.70
CA LEU A 534 -34.91 25.15 5.46
C LEU A 534 -34.95 25.42 6.97
N PHE A 535 -34.04 26.26 7.47
CA PHE A 535 -34.01 26.67 8.87
C PHE A 535 -35.28 27.43 9.25
N THR A 536 -35.68 28.44 8.47
CA THR A 536 -36.92 29.19 8.69
C THR A 536 -38.14 28.27 8.69
N GLU A 537 -38.24 27.34 7.74
CA GLU A 537 -39.34 26.37 7.67
C GLU A 537 -39.44 25.50 8.94
N ARG A 538 -38.31 24.99 9.45
CA ARG A 538 -38.28 24.17 10.66
C ARG A 538 -38.60 24.98 11.91
N VAL A 539 -38.08 26.20 12.02
CA VAL A 539 -38.43 27.13 13.11
C VAL A 539 -39.94 27.42 13.11
N SER A 540 -40.56 27.66 11.96
CA SER A 540 -42.01 27.86 11.88
C SER A 540 -42.80 26.62 12.34
N ARG A 541 -42.39 25.41 11.96
CA ARG A 541 -43.03 24.16 12.42
C ARG A 541 -42.91 23.95 13.92
N LEU A 542 -41.75 24.28 14.52
CA LEU A 542 -41.56 24.21 15.97
C LEU A 542 -42.51 25.15 16.72
N HIS A 543 -42.71 26.37 16.23
CA HIS A 543 -43.66 27.31 16.83
C HIS A 543 -45.11 26.85 16.70
N GLN A 544 -45.48 26.17 15.61
CA GLN A 544 -46.82 25.61 15.42
C GLN A 544 -47.12 24.40 16.32
N GLY A 545 -46.11 23.64 16.76
CA GLY A 545 -46.27 22.53 17.70
C GLY A 545 -46.37 22.92 19.19
N HIS A 546 -46.22 24.22 19.51
CA HIS A 546 -46.37 24.77 20.86
C HIS A 546 -47.68 25.56 21.05
N CYS A 547 -48.57 25.56 20.04
CA CYS A 547 -49.97 25.96 20.14
C CYS A 547 -50.85 24.70 20.01
#